data_AF-A0A432V3V2-F1
#
_entry.id   AF-A0A432V3V2-F1
#
_cell.length_a   1.000
_cell.length_b   1.000
_cell.length_c   1.000
_cell.angle_alpha   90.00
_cell.angle_beta   90.00
_cell.angle_gamma   90.00
#
_symmetry.space_group_name_H-M   'P 1'
#
loop_
_entity.id
_entity.type
_entity.pdbx_description
1 polymer ?
#
loop_
_entity_poly.entity_id
_entity_poly.type
_entity_poly.pdbx_seq_one_letter_code
_entity_poly.pdbx_strand_id
1 'polypeptide(L)'
;MTKLVWMTDLHLVERGSDRPAGVDPLTGLRNAIEEIELFHNDAVRLVISGDLVQLHNPGAYRILREELASLSIPVRPLAGNHDDRAALLDIFPKVGQGGFVQQAEDIVAGRLIYADTKASDGGHHGELCDLRIEWLAEQVHLAVGRPLPLSSPPTFRYRRSGARPATPPQQQWAGGAAHKPHGANIPVLRTPAQERVGDLAGPSNPGSKEHACSVRPRYEG
;
A
#
# COMPACT_ATOMS: atom_id res chain seq x y z
N MET A 1 -19.73 -1.44 10.86
CA MET A 1 -19.16 -0.87 9.62
C MET A 1 -17.72 -1.31 9.54
N THR A 2 -17.23 -1.76 8.37
CA THR A 2 -15.82 -2.15 8.21
C THR A 2 -14.96 -0.90 7.98
N LYS A 3 -13.87 -0.77 8.75
CA LYS A 3 -12.90 0.33 8.66
C LYS A 3 -11.51 -0.23 8.37
N LEU A 4 -10.84 0.35 7.37
CA LEU A 4 -9.44 0.07 7.06
C LEU A 4 -8.64 1.36 7.25
N VAL A 5 -7.46 1.24 7.86
CA VAL A 5 -6.45 2.31 7.88
C VAL A 5 -5.36 1.95 6.89
N TRP A 6 -4.88 2.93 6.14
CA TRP A 6 -3.87 2.72 5.12
C TRP A 6 -2.75 3.75 5.28
N MET A 7 -1.51 3.28 5.22
CA MET A 7 -0.28 4.10 5.20
C MET A 7 0.64 3.60 4.08
N THR A 8 1.64 4.40 3.71
CA THR A 8 2.60 4.06 2.67
C THR A 8 3.88 4.90 2.82
N ASP A 9 4.98 4.46 2.22
CA ASP A 9 6.21 5.24 2.03
C ASP A 9 6.79 5.76 3.37
N LEU A 10 7.00 4.87 4.34
CA LEU A 10 7.54 5.21 5.66
C LEU A 10 9.02 5.63 5.60
N HIS A 11 9.80 5.01 4.72
CA HIS A 11 11.24 5.24 4.56
C HIS A 11 12.03 5.27 5.87
N LEU A 12 11.75 4.35 6.80
CA LEU A 12 12.47 4.26 8.06
C LEU A 12 13.97 4.01 7.84
N VAL A 13 14.78 4.63 8.69
CA VAL A 13 16.23 4.48 8.68
C VAL A 13 16.71 3.89 10.00
N GLU A 14 17.89 3.27 9.98
CA GLU A 14 18.53 2.81 11.21
C GLU A 14 18.93 4.00 12.11
N ARG A 15 19.10 3.73 13.40
CA ARG A 15 19.57 4.76 14.34
C ARG A 15 20.96 5.23 13.94
N GLY A 16 21.11 6.55 13.78
CA GLY A 16 22.37 7.17 13.38
C GLY A 16 22.58 7.28 11.87
N SER A 17 21.68 6.73 11.05
CA SER A 17 21.67 6.95 9.60
C SER A 17 21.13 8.33 9.22
N ASP A 18 21.49 8.78 8.02
CA ASP A 18 20.97 10.01 7.44
C ASP A 18 19.45 9.95 7.27
N ARG A 19 18.80 11.06 7.60
CA ARG A 19 17.34 11.22 7.49
C ARG A 19 16.93 11.55 6.06
N PRO A 20 15.97 10.82 5.45
CA PRO A 20 15.45 11.16 4.13
C PRO A 20 14.88 12.58 4.12
N ALA A 21 15.36 13.42 3.20
CA ALA A 21 14.96 14.83 3.08
C ALA A 21 15.08 15.66 4.38
N GLY A 22 15.93 15.23 5.33
CA GLY A 22 16.11 15.89 6.62
C GLY A 22 14.98 15.67 7.65
N VAL A 23 13.98 14.85 7.34
CA VAL A 23 12.82 14.57 8.21
C VAL A 23 13.04 13.26 8.96
N ASP A 24 12.64 13.19 10.23
CA ASP A 24 12.69 11.95 11.01
C ASP A 24 11.47 11.05 10.72
N PRO A 25 11.62 9.97 9.94
CA PRO A 25 10.50 9.11 9.58
C PRO A 25 9.93 8.36 10.80
N LEU A 26 10.74 8.09 11.82
CA LEU A 26 10.29 7.38 13.03
C LEU A 26 9.31 8.24 13.84
N THR A 27 9.56 9.54 13.93
CA THR A 27 8.63 10.48 14.57
C THR A 27 7.30 10.51 13.82
N GLY A 28 7.33 10.54 12.49
CA GLY A 28 6.11 10.47 11.67
C GLY A 28 5.31 9.19 11.90
N LEU A 29 5.98 8.04 11.93
CA LEU A 29 5.34 6.75 12.22
C LEU A 29 4.71 6.73 13.62
N ARG A 30 5.40 7.21 14.65
CA ARG A 30 4.89 7.23 16.03
C ARG A 30 3.66 8.10 16.17
N ASN A 31 3.67 9.28 15.56
CA ASN A 31 2.50 10.16 15.56
C ASN A 31 1.30 9.49 14.87
N ALA A 32 1.55 8.80 13.74
CA ALA A 32 0.49 8.06 13.05
C ALA A 32 -0.05 6.89 13.89
N ILE A 33 0.82 6.15 14.60
CA ILE A 33 0.42 5.07 15.51
C ILE A 33 -0.45 5.62 16.66
N GLU A 34 -0.05 6.73 17.27
CA GLU A 34 -0.82 7.37 18.34
C GLU A 34 -2.21 7.80 17.86
N GLU A 35 -2.31 8.41 16.68
CA GLU A 35 -3.58 8.80 16.07
C GLU A 35 -4.48 7.58 15.77
N ILE A 36 -3.88 6.52 15.24
CA ILE A 36 -4.58 5.26 14.95
C ILE A 36 -5.15 4.65 16.24
N GLU A 37 -4.38 4.56 17.31
CA GLU A 37 -4.86 4.01 18.58
C GLU A 37 -5.95 4.88 19.21
N LEU A 38 -5.84 6.21 19.07
CA LEU A 38 -6.80 7.14 19.66
C LEU A 38 -8.14 7.18 18.92
N PHE A 39 -8.13 7.08 17.59
CA PHE A 39 -9.33 7.34 16.77
C PHE A 39 -9.77 6.17 15.88
N HIS A 40 -8.91 5.17 15.69
CA HIS A 40 -9.09 4.11 14.68
C HIS A 40 -8.75 2.70 15.20
N ASN A 41 -8.72 2.47 16.52
CA ASN A 41 -8.49 1.15 17.11
C ASN A 41 -9.58 0.11 16.81
N ASP A 42 -10.72 0.54 16.26
CA ASP A 42 -11.80 -0.31 15.75
C ASP A 42 -11.58 -0.74 14.28
N ALA A 43 -10.49 -0.30 13.65
CA ALA A 43 -10.16 -0.72 12.29
C ALA A 43 -9.86 -2.22 12.24
N VAL A 44 -10.35 -2.88 11.19
CA VAL A 44 -10.12 -4.31 11.04
C VAL A 44 -8.69 -4.59 10.61
N ARG A 45 -8.01 -3.66 9.92
CA ARG A 45 -6.62 -3.78 9.48
C ARG A 45 -5.97 -2.40 9.34
N LEU A 46 -4.67 -2.36 9.64
CA LEU A 46 -3.74 -1.36 9.13
C LEU A 46 -2.96 -1.95 7.96
N VAL A 47 -3.02 -1.33 6.78
CA VAL A 47 -2.22 -1.72 5.61
C VAL A 47 -1.08 -0.71 5.43
N ILE A 48 0.15 -1.18 5.25
CA ILE A 48 1.30 -0.33 4.94
C ILE A 48 1.85 -0.75 3.59
N SER A 49 1.54 0.01 2.53
CA SER A 49 1.67 -0.44 1.14
C SER A 49 3.05 -0.29 0.51
N GLY A 50 4.14 -0.46 1.27
CA GLY A 50 5.51 -0.47 0.74
C GLY A 50 6.35 0.75 1.10
N ASP A 51 7.62 0.66 0.71
CA ASP A 51 8.72 1.56 1.06
C ASP A 51 8.77 1.77 2.58
N LEU A 52 8.78 0.64 3.30
CA LEU A 52 8.74 0.60 4.76
C LEU A 52 10.05 1.12 5.35
N VAL A 53 11.17 0.71 4.75
CA VAL A 53 12.51 1.16 5.10
C VAL A 53 13.17 1.87 3.93
N GLN A 54 14.16 2.70 4.24
CA GLN A 54 15.01 3.29 3.24
C GLN A 54 16.00 2.27 2.69
N LEU A 55 16.41 2.47 1.43
CA LEU A 55 17.39 1.60 0.78
C LEU A 55 18.66 1.47 1.63
N HIS A 56 19.22 0.27 1.70
CA HIS A 56 20.41 -0.06 2.51
C HIS A 56 20.24 0.10 4.04
N ASN A 57 19.01 0.16 4.56
CA ASN A 57 18.75 0.22 6.01
C ASN A 57 17.91 -0.99 6.51
N PRO A 58 18.35 -2.25 6.30
CA PRO A 58 17.56 -3.42 6.68
C PRO A 58 17.31 -3.55 8.19
N GLY A 59 18.16 -3.01 9.07
CA GLY A 59 17.94 -3.01 10.51
C GLY A 59 16.74 -2.14 10.95
N ALA A 60 16.27 -1.22 10.09
CA ALA A 60 15.07 -0.44 10.34
C ALA A 60 13.79 -1.30 10.38
N TYR A 61 13.81 -2.52 9.82
CA TYR A 61 12.69 -3.46 9.99
C TYR A 61 12.49 -3.88 11.45
N ARG A 62 13.56 -3.98 12.26
CA ARG A 62 13.42 -4.28 13.69
C ARG A 62 12.73 -3.14 14.42
N ILE A 63 13.11 -1.90 14.11
CA ILE A 63 12.47 -0.69 14.62
C ILE A 63 10.98 -0.71 14.21
N LEU A 64 10.67 -0.94 12.94
CA LEU A 64 9.29 -1.05 12.47
C LEU A 64 8.50 -2.08 13.25
N ARG A 65 9.04 -3.29 13.44
CA ARG A 65 8.37 -4.35 14.20
C ARG A 65 8.09 -3.94 15.64
N GLU A 66 9.04 -3.29 16.30
CA GLU A 66 8.90 -2.81 17.68
C GLU A 66 7.80 -1.76 17.79
N GLU A 67 7.77 -0.77 16.91
CA GLU A 67 6.74 0.27 16.92
C GLU A 67 5.35 -0.33 16.62
N LEU A 68 5.24 -1.20 15.61
CA LEU A 68 3.97 -1.84 15.25
C LEU A 68 3.46 -2.83 16.30
N ALA A 69 4.32 -3.38 17.16
CA ALA A 69 3.91 -4.32 18.20
C ALA A 69 3.01 -3.68 19.27
N SER A 70 2.99 -2.35 19.35
CA SER A 70 2.13 -1.59 20.26
C SER A 70 0.70 -1.43 19.79
N LEU A 71 0.42 -1.68 18.50
CA LEU A 71 -0.90 -1.49 17.91
C LEU A 71 -1.87 -2.59 18.37
N SER A 72 -3.10 -2.18 18.71
CA SER A 72 -4.21 -3.07 19.04
C SER A 72 -4.81 -3.73 17.79
N ILE A 73 -4.62 -3.11 16.63
CA ILE A 73 -5.12 -3.60 15.34
C ILE A 73 -4.05 -4.41 14.58
N PRO A 74 -4.44 -5.49 13.89
CA PRO A 74 -3.52 -6.28 13.08
C PRO A 74 -3.02 -5.51 11.87
N VAL A 75 -1.71 -5.61 11.62
CA VAL A 75 -0.99 -4.87 10.58
C VAL A 75 -0.60 -5.75 9.41
N ARG A 76 -0.70 -5.22 8.19
CA ARG A 76 -0.28 -5.85 6.94
C ARG A 76 0.77 -4.98 6.21
N PRO A 77 2.07 -5.18 6.48
CA PRO A 77 3.12 -4.59 5.68
C PRO A 77 3.23 -5.26 4.32
N LEU A 78 3.47 -4.47 3.28
CA LEU A 78 3.81 -4.89 1.92
C LEU A 78 5.22 -4.42 1.57
N ALA A 79 5.88 -5.12 0.65
CA ALA A 79 7.18 -4.69 0.12
C ALA A 79 7.02 -3.65 -0.98
N GLY A 80 7.72 -2.53 -0.86
CA GLY A 80 7.95 -1.56 -1.94
C GLY A 80 9.29 -1.78 -2.65
N ASN A 81 9.72 -0.80 -3.45
CA ASN A 81 10.97 -0.90 -4.18
C ASN A 81 12.21 -0.67 -3.30
N HIS A 82 12.12 0.07 -2.21
CA HIS A 82 13.22 0.24 -1.24
C HIS A 82 13.40 -0.98 -0.34
N ASP A 83 12.37 -1.81 -0.24
CA ASP A 83 12.33 -2.94 0.68
C ASP A 83 13.12 -4.15 0.15
N ASP A 84 13.74 -4.89 1.06
CA ASP A 84 14.31 -6.20 0.79
C ASP A 84 13.33 -7.29 1.26
N ARG A 85 12.91 -8.17 0.34
CA ARG A 85 11.92 -9.21 0.63
C ARG A 85 12.40 -10.18 1.70
N ALA A 86 13.66 -10.62 1.63
CA ALA A 86 14.17 -11.64 2.53
C ALA A 86 14.28 -11.08 3.96
N ALA A 87 14.81 -9.86 4.11
CA ALA A 87 14.88 -9.18 5.40
C ALA A 87 13.50 -8.87 5.98
N LEU A 88 12.55 -8.43 5.14
CA LEU A 88 11.17 -8.21 5.57
C LEU A 88 10.54 -9.51 6.07
N LEU A 89 10.68 -10.61 5.32
CA LEU A 89 10.12 -11.93 5.68
C LEU A 89 10.79 -12.55 6.92
N ASP A 90 12.08 -12.28 7.16
CA ASP A 90 12.76 -12.67 8.39
C ASP A 90 12.12 -12.01 9.63
N ILE A 91 11.77 -10.72 9.51
CA ILE A 91 11.17 -9.96 10.60
C ILE A 91 9.65 -10.22 10.73
N PHE A 92 8.96 -10.42 9.61
CA PHE A 92 7.51 -10.63 9.52
C PHE A 92 7.17 -11.93 8.76
N PRO A 93 7.47 -13.12 9.31
CA PRO A 93 7.31 -14.38 8.56
C PRO A 93 5.86 -14.70 8.16
N LYS A 94 4.89 -14.13 8.87
CA LYS A 94 3.45 -14.36 8.64
C LYS A 94 2.87 -13.60 7.45
N VAL A 95 3.62 -12.68 6.84
CA VAL A 95 3.14 -11.91 5.68
C VAL A 95 3.60 -12.50 4.34
N GLY A 96 4.37 -13.59 4.39
CA GLY A 96 4.91 -14.24 3.20
C GLY A 96 4.03 -15.39 2.68
N GLN A 97 4.01 -15.53 1.36
CA GLN A 97 3.49 -16.71 0.67
C GLN A 97 4.33 -16.96 -0.59
N GLY A 98 4.86 -18.19 -0.75
CA GLY A 98 5.61 -18.58 -1.95
C GLY A 98 6.88 -17.77 -2.22
N GLY A 99 7.52 -17.23 -1.17
CA GLY A 99 8.71 -16.37 -1.29
C GLY A 99 8.43 -14.91 -1.63
N PHE A 100 7.15 -14.53 -1.73
CA PHE A 100 6.70 -13.16 -1.94
C PHE A 100 6.01 -12.61 -0.69
N VAL A 101 6.00 -11.28 -0.55
CA VAL A 101 5.27 -10.58 0.53
C VAL A 101 3.82 -10.36 0.08
N GLN A 102 3.08 -11.46 -0.08
CA GLN A 102 1.71 -11.46 -0.59
C GLN A 102 0.81 -12.38 0.24
N GLN A 103 -0.46 -12.00 0.38
CA GLN A 103 -1.47 -12.77 1.09
C GLN A 103 -2.88 -12.35 0.66
N ALA A 104 -3.87 -13.18 0.99
CA ALA A 104 -5.27 -12.81 0.88
C ALA A 104 -6.02 -13.24 2.14
N GLU A 105 -7.05 -12.49 2.51
CA GLU A 105 -7.88 -12.83 3.66
C GLU A 105 -9.33 -12.37 3.49
N ASP A 106 -10.23 -13.07 4.16
CA ASP A 106 -11.64 -12.76 4.16
C ASP A 106 -12.01 -11.91 5.37
N ILE A 107 -12.73 -10.83 5.10
CA ILE A 107 -13.35 -9.96 6.10
C ILE A 107 -14.84 -9.84 5.81
N VAL A 108 -15.59 -9.26 6.76
CA VAL A 108 -17.04 -9.05 6.62
C VAL A 108 -17.39 -8.29 5.34
N ALA A 109 -16.58 -7.30 4.95
CA ALA A 109 -16.83 -6.49 3.75
C ALA A 109 -16.45 -7.17 2.41
N GLY A 110 -15.69 -8.26 2.41
CA GLY A 110 -15.16 -8.84 1.18
C GLY A 110 -13.84 -9.59 1.37
N ARG A 111 -13.10 -9.78 0.28
CA ARG A 111 -11.77 -10.40 0.30
C ARG A 111 -10.72 -9.32 0.08
N LEU A 112 -9.76 -9.22 0.99
CA LEU A 112 -8.59 -8.37 0.83
C LEU A 112 -7.49 -9.17 0.14
N ILE A 113 -6.86 -8.57 -0.87
CA ILE A 113 -5.68 -9.13 -1.54
C ILE A 113 -4.52 -8.14 -1.40
N TYR A 114 -3.40 -8.67 -0.91
CA TYR A 114 -2.14 -7.97 -0.70
C TYR A 114 -1.14 -8.52 -1.70
N ALA A 115 -0.83 -7.75 -2.74
CA ALA A 115 0.02 -8.21 -3.84
C ALA A 115 1.44 -7.64 -3.74
N ASP A 116 2.43 -8.53 -3.81
CA ASP A 116 3.84 -8.15 -3.93
C ASP A 116 4.17 -7.80 -5.39
N THR A 117 4.34 -6.51 -5.67
CA THR A 117 4.67 -6.03 -7.02
C THR A 117 6.11 -5.59 -7.16
N LYS A 118 7.00 -5.83 -6.19
CA LYS A 118 8.40 -5.36 -6.30
C LYS A 118 9.10 -6.00 -7.51
N ALA A 119 9.88 -5.23 -8.26
CA ALA A 119 10.65 -5.78 -9.37
C ALA A 119 11.71 -6.79 -8.91
N SER A 120 11.94 -7.82 -9.72
CA SER A 120 12.96 -8.84 -9.43
C SER A 120 14.38 -8.35 -9.69
N ASP A 121 14.53 -7.35 -10.56
CA ASP A 121 15.82 -6.74 -10.93
C ASP A 121 16.26 -5.61 -9.97
N GLY A 122 15.51 -5.38 -8.89
CA GLY A 122 15.77 -4.30 -7.94
C GLY A 122 15.36 -2.91 -8.44
N GLY A 123 14.72 -2.80 -9.61
CA GLY A 123 14.27 -1.53 -10.16
C GLY A 123 13.10 -0.90 -9.39
N HIS A 124 12.87 0.38 -9.66
CA HIS A 124 11.78 1.19 -9.07
C HIS A 124 10.42 1.03 -9.76
N HIS A 125 10.20 -0.11 -10.41
CA HIS A 125 8.96 -0.40 -11.15
C HIS A 125 8.20 -1.58 -10.53
N GLY A 126 6.94 -1.72 -10.94
CA GLY A 126 6.11 -2.85 -10.59
C GLY A 126 6.33 -4.02 -11.55
N GLU A 127 6.45 -5.23 -11.02
CA GLU A 127 6.56 -6.45 -11.81
C GLU A 127 5.71 -7.55 -11.16
N LEU A 128 5.01 -8.33 -11.99
CA LEU A 128 4.39 -9.60 -11.58
C LEU A 128 4.92 -10.70 -12.50
N CYS A 129 5.54 -11.72 -11.90
CA CYS A 129 5.94 -12.92 -12.63
C CYS A 129 4.74 -13.85 -12.77
N ASP A 130 4.85 -14.87 -13.63
CA ASP A 130 3.74 -15.79 -13.91
C ASP A 130 3.18 -16.44 -12.63
N LEU A 131 4.02 -16.84 -11.66
CA LEU A 131 3.57 -17.37 -10.36
C LEU A 131 2.66 -16.41 -9.58
N ARG A 132 2.96 -15.11 -9.59
CA ARG A 132 2.15 -14.10 -8.88
C ARG A 132 0.87 -13.76 -9.64
N ILE A 133 0.90 -13.82 -10.97
CA ILE A 133 -0.29 -13.66 -11.81
C ILE A 133 -1.25 -14.82 -11.60
N GLU A 134 -0.76 -16.06 -11.61
CA GLU A 134 -1.56 -17.26 -11.35
C GLU A 134 -2.19 -17.22 -9.96
N TRP A 135 -1.40 -16.89 -8.94
CA TRP A 135 -1.91 -16.71 -7.57
C TRP A 135 -2.99 -15.61 -7.50
N LEU A 136 -2.76 -14.45 -8.14
CA LEU A 136 -3.73 -13.36 -8.12
C LEU A 136 -5.03 -13.76 -8.82
N ALA A 137 -4.95 -14.46 -9.96
CA ALA A 137 -6.12 -14.96 -10.67
C ALA A 137 -6.93 -15.95 -9.82
N GLU A 138 -6.26 -16.83 -9.08
CA GLU A 138 -6.90 -17.72 -8.11
C GLU A 138 -7.63 -16.91 -7.01
N GLN A 139 -6.97 -15.91 -6.42
CA GLN A 139 -7.58 -15.10 -5.36
C GLN A 139 -8.78 -14.29 -5.86
N VAL A 140 -8.74 -13.79 -7.10
CA VAL A 140 -9.88 -13.12 -7.75
C VAL A 140 -11.03 -14.10 -7.97
N HIS A 141 -10.74 -15.32 -8.43
CA HIS A 141 -11.76 -16.36 -8.59
C HIS A 141 -12.43 -16.74 -7.26
N LEU A 142 -11.66 -16.79 -6.17
CA LEU A 142 -12.21 -17.03 -4.82
C LEU A 142 -13.05 -15.87 -4.27
N ALA A 143 -12.95 -14.67 -4.88
CA ALA A 143 -13.70 -13.48 -4.47
C ALA A 143 -15.06 -13.32 -5.20
N VAL A 144 -15.49 -14.28 -6.03
CA VAL A 144 -16.72 -14.18 -6.83
C VAL A 144 -17.93 -13.79 -5.95
N GLY A 145 -18.64 -12.73 -6.37
CA GLY A 145 -19.80 -12.19 -5.68
C GLY A 145 -19.50 -11.29 -4.47
N ARG A 146 -18.22 -10.95 -4.21
CA ARG A 146 -17.79 -10.15 -3.06
C ARG A 146 -16.95 -8.93 -3.50
N PRO A 147 -17.02 -7.80 -2.78
CA PRO A 147 -16.10 -6.67 -3.01
C PRO A 147 -14.64 -7.10 -2.83
N LEU A 148 -13.77 -6.58 -3.72
CA LEU A 148 -12.35 -6.93 -3.77
C LEU A 148 -11.44 -5.69 -3.69
N PRO A 149 -11.18 -5.16 -2.47
CA PRO A 149 -10.13 -4.17 -2.29
C PRO A 149 -8.74 -4.82 -2.53
N LEU A 150 -8.04 -4.34 -3.55
CA LEU A 150 -6.68 -4.76 -3.89
C LEU A 150 -5.68 -3.71 -3.39
N SER A 151 -4.63 -4.16 -2.71
CA SER A 151 -3.51 -3.30 -2.29
C SER A 151 -2.23 -3.69 -3.01
N SER A 152 -1.58 -2.69 -3.60
CA SER A 152 -0.23 -2.75 -4.15
C SER A 152 0.49 -1.41 -3.89
N PRO A 153 1.84 -1.42 -3.82
CA PRO A 153 2.62 -0.18 -3.82
C PRO A 153 2.27 0.77 -4.98
N PRO A 154 2.43 2.10 -4.80
CA PRO A 154 2.03 3.12 -5.78
C PRO A 154 2.88 3.14 -7.07
N THR A 155 4.00 2.41 -7.12
CA THR A 155 4.88 2.28 -8.29
C THR A 155 4.37 1.22 -9.28
N PHE A 156 3.09 1.31 -9.65
CA PHE A 156 2.44 0.36 -10.55
C PHE A 156 2.63 0.75 -12.02
N ARG A 157 3.60 0.14 -12.70
CA ARG A 157 3.67 0.09 -14.17
C ARG A 157 3.90 -1.35 -14.60
N TYR A 158 2.93 -1.94 -15.30
CA TYR A 158 2.96 -3.35 -15.68
C TYR A 158 4.15 -3.67 -16.58
N ARG A 159 5.00 -4.58 -16.12
CA ARG A 159 5.96 -5.31 -16.96
C ARG A 159 5.81 -6.80 -16.69
N ARG A 160 5.48 -7.58 -17.72
CA ARG A 160 5.58 -9.03 -17.66
C ARG A 160 7.07 -9.41 -17.73
N SER A 161 7.53 -10.24 -16.80
CA SER A 161 8.88 -10.80 -16.83
C SER A 161 9.13 -11.47 -18.19
N GLY A 162 10.14 -11.00 -18.94
CA GLY A 162 10.52 -11.57 -20.25
C GLY A 162 10.29 -10.70 -21.49
N ALA A 163 9.61 -9.56 -21.39
CA ALA A 163 9.50 -8.61 -22.51
C ALA A 163 10.63 -7.55 -22.48
N ARG A 164 11.63 -7.69 -23.38
CA ARG A 164 12.46 -6.55 -23.81
C ARG A 164 11.62 -5.70 -24.76
N PRO A 165 11.42 -4.39 -24.53
CA PRO A 165 11.00 -3.52 -25.61
C PRO A 165 12.14 -3.42 -26.61
N ALA A 166 11.85 -3.67 -27.89
CA ALA A 166 12.64 -3.11 -28.97
C ALA A 166 12.71 -1.59 -28.75
N THR A 167 13.88 -1.01 -28.96
CA THR A 167 14.25 0.40 -28.79
C THR A 167 13.06 1.36 -29.01
N PRO A 168 12.70 2.22 -28.05
CA PRO A 168 11.64 3.20 -28.29
C PRO A 168 12.16 4.29 -29.23
N PRO A 169 11.33 4.81 -30.16
CA PRO A 169 11.70 6.00 -30.91
C PRO A 169 11.82 7.18 -29.94
N GLN A 170 12.84 8.02 -30.14
CA GLN A 170 13.02 9.27 -29.42
C GLN A 170 11.76 10.14 -29.59
N GLN A 171 10.98 10.29 -28.53
CA GLN A 171 10.09 11.43 -28.37
C GLN A 171 10.42 12.10 -27.03
N GLN A 172 11.06 13.27 -27.15
CA GLN A 172 11.15 14.24 -26.08
C GLN A 172 9.75 14.64 -25.63
N TRP A 173 9.47 14.51 -24.34
CA TRP A 173 8.50 15.38 -23.69
C TRP A 173 9.09 15.96 -22.41
N ALA A 174 9.09 17.30 -22.38
CA ALA A 174 9.30 18.10 -21.20
C ALA A 174 8.02 18.06 -20.35
N GLY A 175 8.15 17.70 -19.08
CA GLY A 175 7.06 17.70 -18.11
C GLY A 175 7.62 17.58 -16.69
N GLY A 176 7.55 18.69 -15.95
CA GLY A 176 8.30 18.95 -14.72
C GLY A 176 8.24 17.86 -13.64
N ALA A 177 9.36 17.68 -12.96
CA ALA A 177 9.45 17.01 -11.68
C ALA A 177 8.53 17.72 -10.67
N ALA A 178 7.35 17.13 -10.43
CA ALA A 178 6.55 17.52 -9.27
C ALA A 178 7.17 16.86 -8.04
N HIS A 179 7.80 17.69 -7.19
CA HIS A 179 8.18 17.33 -5.84
C HIS A 179 6.98 16.70 -5.13
N LYS A 180 7.07 15.41 -4.76
CA LYS A 180 6.10 14.80 -3.84
C LYS A 180 6.34 15.38 -2.43
N PRO A 181 5.33 15.98 -1.78
CA PRO A 181 5.47 16.32 -0.37
C PRO A 181 5.67 15.03 0.44
N HIS A 182 6.70 15.02 1.29
CA HIS A 182 7.04 13.90 2.15
C HIS A 182 6.24 14.04 3.45
N GLY A 183 5.34 13.09 3.69
CA GLY A 183 4.50 13.02 4.89
C GLY A 183 3.56 11.82 4.78
N ALA A 184 3.41 11.07 5.87
CA ALA A 184 2.48 9.94 5.93
C ALA A 184 1.05 10.49 5.78
N ASN A 185 0.47 10.38 4.59
CA ASN A 185 -0.96 10.57 4.41
C ASN A 185 -1.65 9.31 4.93
N ILE A 186 -2.58 9.45 5.87
CA ILE A 186 -3.42 8.36 6.38
C ILE A 186 -4.80 8.44 5.69
N PRO A 187 -5.01 7.81 4.53
CA PRO A 187 -6.35 7.64 4.02
C PRO A 187 -7.11 6.58 4.83
N VAL A 188 -8.25 6.98 5.42
CA VAL A 188 -9.21 6.07 6.04
C VAL A 188 -10.23 5.65 4.99
N LEU A 189 -10.20 4.38 4.58
CA LEU A 189 -11.20 3.83 3.67
C LEU A 189 -12.38 3.28 4.47
N ARG A 190 -13.56 3.81 4.17
CA ARG A 190 -14.85 3.34 4.70
C ARG A 190 -15.61 2.67 3.55
N THR A 191 -15.91 1.37 3.67
CA THR A 191 -16.79 0.71 2.70
C THR A 191 -18.25 1.10 2.98
N PRO A 192 -19.06 1.49 1.98
CA PRO A 192 -20.48 1.73 2.18
C PRO A 192 -21.19 0.47 2.74
N ALA A 193 -22.25 0.67 3.52
CA ALA A 193 -23.19 -0.41 3.82
C ALA A 193 -23.88 -0.82 2.51
N GLN A 194 -23.94 -2.12 2.22
CA GLN A 194 -24.62 -2.63 1.03
C GLN A 194 -26.12 -2.34 1.12
N GLU A 195 -26.61 -1.34 0.39
CA GLU A 195 -28.02 -1.28 0.02
C GLU A 195 -28.25 -2.20 -1.18
N ARG A 196 -29.16 -3.17 -1.01
CA ARG A 196 -29.62 -4.02 -2.10
C ARG A 196 -30.41 -3.17 -3.09
N VAL A 197 -29.84 -2.92 -4.26
CA VAL A 197 -30.58 -2.37 -5.40
C VAL A 197 -31.26 -3.54 -6.09
N GLY A 198 -32.58 -3.64 -5.93
CA GLY A 198 -33.43 -4.51 -6.73
C GLY A 198 -33.49 -4.02 -8.18
N ASP A 199 -33.81 -4.95 -9.09
CA ASP A 199 -34.12 -4.72 -10.49
C ASP A 199 -34.98 -3.48 -10.69
N LEU A 200 -34.66 -2.65 -11.70
CA LEU A 200 -35.63 -2.07 -12.63
C LEU A 200 -34.90 -1.43 -13.83
N ALA A 201 -35.39 -1.74 -15.02
CA ALA A 201 -34.97 -1.24 -16.32
C ALA A 201 -35.38 0.22 -16.58
N GLY A 202 -34.62 0.95 -17.41
CA GLY A 202 -35.09 2.16 -18.11
C GLY A 202 -34.07 3.32 -18.17
N PRO A 203 -34.08 4.18 -19.23
CA PRO A 203 -32.85 4.78 -19.75
C PRO A 203 -32.59 6.26 -19.39
N SER A 204 -31.30 6.60 -19.47
CA SER A 204 -30.69 7.89 -19.87
C SER A 204 -30.78 9.14 -18.97
N ASN A 205 -29.56 9.64 -18.71
CA ASN A 205 -29.11 11.05 -18.69
C ASN A 205 -29.02 11.77 -17.31
N PRO A 206 -28.30 12.92 -17.22
CA PRO A 206 -26.87 12.99 -16.95
C PRO A 206 -26.53 13.85 -15.71
N GLY A 207 -25.35 13.64 -15.15
CA GLY A 207 -24.68 14.62 -14.29
C GLY A 207 -24.94 14.49 -12.79
N SER A 208 -23.92 14.05 -12.07
CA SER A 208 -23.67 14.53 -10.71
C SER A 208 -22.15 14.65 -10.52
N LYS A 209 -21.70 15.89 -10.31
CA LYS A 209 -20.34 16.21 -9.89
C LYS A 209 -20.21 15.78 -8.43
N GLU A 210 -19.46 14.72 -8.14
CA GLU A 210 -19.09 14.42 -6.76
C GLU A 210 -17.98 15.35 -6.31
N HIS A 211 -18.27 16.10 -5.25
CA HIS A 211 -17.34 16.96 -4.54
C HIS A 211 -16.51 16.11 -3.58
N ALA A 212 -15.24 15.88 -3.90
CA ALA A 212 -14.27 15.43 -2.91
C ALA A 212 -13.87 16.61 -2.02
N CYS A 213 -14.37 16.64 -0.79
CA CYS A 213 -13.93 17.59 0.23
C CYS A 213 -12.57 17.12 0.76
N SER A 214 -11.47 17.69 0.25
CA SER A 214 -10.15 17.53 0.87
C SER A 214 -10.04 18.50 2.05
N VAL A 215 -9.98 17.97 3.28
CA VAL A 215 -9.57 18.78 4.43
C VAL A 215 -8.05 18.91 4.37
N ARG A 216 -7.55 20.13 4.11
CA ARG A 216 -6.12 20.46 4.24
C ARG A 216 -5.85 20.93 5.68
N PRO A 217 -4.78 20.48 6.34
CA PRO A 217 -4.30 21.16 7.54
C PRO A 217 -3.78 22.55 7.15
N ARG A 218 -4.24 23.58 7.85
CA ARG A 218 -3.58 24.89 7.86
C ARG A 218 -2.46 24.82 8.89
N TYR A 219 -1.24 25.14 8.47
CA TYR A 219 -0.19 25.59 9.38
C TYR A 219 -0.13 27.11 9.22
N GLU A 220 -0.49 27.84 10.27
CA GLU A 220 -0.12 29.24 10.42
C GLU A 220 1.36 29.29 10.86
N GLY A 221 2.09 30.27 10.32
CA GLY A 221 3.51 30.50 10.60
C GLY A 221 3.77 31.27 11.89
#